data_AF-A0A4R1K080-F1
#
_entry.id   AF-A0A4R1K080-F1
#
_cell.length_a   1.000
_cell.length_b   1.000
_cell.length_c   1.000
_cell.angle_alpha   90.00
_cell.angle_beta   90.00
_cell.angle_gamma   90.00
#
_symmetry.space_group_name_H-M   'P 1'
#
loop_
_entity.id
_entity.type
_entity.pdbx_description
1 polymer ?
#
loop_
_entity_poly.entity_id
_entity_poly.type
_entity_poly.pdbx_seq_one_letter_code
_entity_poly.pdbx_strand_id
1 'polypeptide(L)'
;MRLIDKFYCIQSERYGDGSTKIIAEEIVSVKQELKRPMISLIGKGDGITSHKNRRFFRKTLSANPNSYESFSEKELLFLSEIYKFDVAEHDIYKGYFSSVLKIHPLYQSPADLIFIEEDEKKYLRIEFHRWELENQPRSAGEDSLGENITYVLGFWENPLLTDEIIAKIKK
;
A
#
# COMPACT_ATOMS: atom_id res chain seq x y z
N MET A 1 -9.45 16.60 -2.44
CA MET A 1 -8.66 15.45 -2.90
C MET A 1 -7.87 15.79 -4.14
N ARG A 2 -6.55 15.70 -4.07
CA ARG A 2 -5.62 15.89 -5.20
C ARG A 2 -4.79 14.63 -5.37
N LEU A 3 -4.68 14.12 -6.60
CA LEU A 3 -3.77 13.01 -6.91
C LEU A 3 -2.32 13.53 -6.94
N ILE A 4 -1.43 12.80 -6.27
CA ILE A 4 0.03 12.91 -6.37
C ILE A 4 0.46 11.78 -7.30
N ASP A 5 0.65 12.11 -8.58
CA ASP A 5 0.98 11.15 -9.63
C ASP A 5 2.46 10.78 -9.67
N LYS A 6 3.31 11.57 -9.00
CA LYS A 6 4.76 11.36 -8.87
C LYS A 6 5.23 11.57 -7.43
N PHE A 7 6.13 10.71 -6.97
CA PHE A 7 6.71 10.77 -5.62
C PHE A 7 8.19 10.37 -5.65
N TYR A 8 8.92 10.77 -4.62
CA TYR A 8 10.33 10.38 -4.49
C TYR A 8 10.41 8.99 -3.87
N CYS A 9 11.24 8.13 -4.46
CA CYS A 9 11.40 6.75 -4.05
C CYS A 9 12.86 6.32 -4.10
N ILE A 10 13.30 5.63 -3.05
CA ILE A 10 14.55 4.88 -3.04
C ILE A 10 14.17 3.41 -3.15
N GLN A 11 14.71 2.72 -4.16
CA GLN A 11 14.55 1.28 -4.34
C GLN A 11 15.82 0.57 -3.93
N SER A 12 15.67 -0.58 -3.30
CA SER A 12 16.79 -1.33 -2.74
C SER A 12 16.75 -2.80 -3.12
N GLU A 13 17.94 -3.40 -3.14
CA GLU A 13 18.14 -4.85 -3.24
C GLU A 13 18.81 -5.31 -1.95
N ARG A 14 18.46 -6.51 -1.48
CA ARG A 14 19.07 -7.13 -0.31
C ARG A 14 19.78 -8.40 -0.74
N TYR A 15 21.07 -8.50 -0.43
CA TYR A 15 21.88 -9.67 -0.73
C TYR A 15 21.73 -10.75 0.34
N GLY A 16 22.10 -11.98 0.00
CA GLY A 16 22.03 -13.13 0.91
C GLY A 16 22.94 -13.01 2.15
N ASP A 17 23.92 -12.11 2.13
CA ASP A 17 24.75 -11.74 3.28
C ASP A 17 24.06 -10.72 4.23
N GLY A 18 22.83 -10.33 3.90
CA GLY A 18 22.02 -9.38 4.65
C GLY A 18 22.29 -7.91 4.31
N SER A 19 23.29 -7.61 3.47
CA SER A 19 23.62 -6.25 3.04
C SER A 19 22.56 -5.69 2.08
N THR A 20 22.40 -4.36 2.10
CA THR A 20 21.41 -3.65 1.28
C THR A 20 22.14 -2.71 0.33
N LYS A 21 21.77 -2.74 -0.95
CA LYS A 21 22.26 -1.81 -1.97
C LYS A 21 21.11 -0.98 -2.51
N ILE A 22 21.31 0.33 -2.59
CA ILE A 22 20.41 1.22 -3.31
C ILE A 22 20.60 0.97 -4.81
N ILE A 23 19.52 0.59 -5.49
CA ILE A 23 19.54 0.31 -6.93
C ILE A 23 18.97 1.47 -7.76
N ALA A 24 18.09 2.28 -7.18
CA ALA A 24 17.56 3.49 -7.79
C ALA A 24 17.15 4.50 -6.72
N GLU A 25 17.33 5.77 -7.03
CA GLU A 25 16.90 6.91 -6.22
C GLU A 25 16.37 7.97 -7.17
N GLU A 26 15.06 8.08 -7.30
CA GLU A 26 14.44 8.90 -8.34
C GLU A 26 13.01 9.32 -8.02
N ILE A 27 12.47 10.18 -8.87
CA ILE A 27 11.04 10.52 -8.87
C ILE A 27 10.30 9.50 -9.73
N VAL A 28 9.46 8.70 -9.10
CA VAL A 28 8.68 7.63 -9.72
C VAL A 28 7.20 8.00 -9.78
N SER A 29 6.46 7.43 -10.73
CA SER A 29 5.01 7.58 -10.84
C SER A 29 4.22 6.53 -10.04
N VAL A 30 2.94 6.81 -9.76
CA VAL A 30 1.99 5.77 -9.32
C VAL A 30 1.73 4.75 -10.43
N LYS A 31 1.09 3.64 -10.08
CA LYS A 31 0.73 2.52 -10.96
C LYS A 31 1.93 1.82 -11.59
N GLN A 32 2.98 1.62 -10.80
CA GLN A 32 4.12 0.80 -11.19
C GLN A 32 4.57 -0.08 -10.04
N GLU A 33 5.24 -1.17 -10.39
CA GLU A 33 5.91 -2.06 -9.45
C GLU A 33 7.23 -1.44 -9.01
N LEU A 34 7.47 -1.40 -7.70
CA LEU A 34 8.70 -0.89 -7.10
C LEU A 34 9.36 -1.95 -6.23
N LYS A 35 10.68 -2.10 -6.35
CA LYS A 35 11.50 -3.07 -5.62
C LYS A 35 11.89 -2.51 -4.25
N ARG A 36 11.39 -3.13 -3.18
CA ARG A 36 11.66 -2.77 -1.77
C ARG A 36 11.69 -1.24 -1.55
N PRO A 37 10.60 -0.52 -1.88
CA PRO A 37 10.67 0.92 -1.95
C PRO A 37 10.61 1.57 -0.57
N MET A 38 11.45 2.59 -0.39
CA MET A 38 11.27 3.62 0.63
C MET A 38 10.63 4.83 -0.05
N ILE A 39 9.35 5.06 0.24
CA ILE A 39 8.55 6.09 -0.41
C ILE A 39 8.44 7.31 0.50
N SER A 40 8.80 8.47 -0.04
CA SER A 40 8.69 9.74 0.68
C SER A 40 7.78 10.71 -0.06
N LEU A 41 6.97 11.44 0.71
CA LEU A 41 6.22 12.60 0.21
C LEU A 41 7.22 13.65 -0.27
N ILE A 42 7.08 14.11 -1.52
CA ILE A 42 7.98 15.11 -2.10
C ILE A 42 7.87 16.42 -1.31
N GLY A 43 8.98 16.78 -0.67
CA GLY A 43 9.31 18.13 -0.21
C GLY A 43 10.81 18.29 -0.40
N LYS A 44 11.25 19.32 -1.14
CA LYS A 44 12.67 19.59 -1.38
C LYS A 44 13.41 19.74 -0.05
N GLY A 45 14.46 18.95 0.15
CA GLY A 45 15.66 19.45 0.82
C GLY A 45 15.95 19.02 2.25
N ASP A 46 15.07 18.31 2.97
CA ASP A 46 15.41 17.82 4.31
C ASP A 46 14.99 16.35 4.51
N GLY A 47 15.88 15.60 5.16
CA GLY A 47 15.91 14.15 5.19
C GLY A 47 14.59 13.45 5.54
N ILE A 48 14.47 12.27 4.97
CA ILE A 48 13.35 11.31 4.93
C ILE A 48 12.92 10.76 6.30
N THR A 49 13.39 11.31 7.42
CA THR A 49 13.10 10.79 8.74
C THR A 49 12.83 11.92 9.72
N SER A 50 11.60 11.99 10.20
CA SER A 50 11.13 12.77 11.37
C SER A 50 10.68 14.23 11.15
N HIS A 51 9.67 14.45 10.31
CA HIS A 51 8.68 15.46 10.72
C HIS A 51 8.08 14.97 12.05
N LYS A 52 8.38 15.67 13.16
CA LYS A 52 8.02 15.28 14.54
C LYS A 52 6.54 14.93 14.73
N ASN A 53 5.68 15.46 13.87
CA ASN A 53 4.23 15.32 13.97
C ASN A 53 3.64 14.31 12.98
N ARG A 54 4.47 13.62 12.17
CA ARG A 54 3.96 12.69 11.17
C ARG A 54 3.46 11.40 11.82
N ARG A 55 2.19 11.05 11.57
CA ARG A 55 1.57 9.81 12.04
C ARG A 55 1.18 8.94 10.85
N PHE A 56 1.45 7.64 10.96
CA PHE A 56 1.12 6.64 9.95
C PHE A 56 0.12 5.65 10.52
N PHE A 57 -0.95 5.42 9.78
CA PHE A 57 -1.97 4.42 10.09
C PHE A 57 -2.11 3.50 8.88
N ARG A 58 -2.13 2.18 9.11
CA ARG A 58 -2.26 1.17 8.06
C ARG A 58 -3.51 0.37 8.30
N LYS A 59 -4.30 0.17 7.24
CA LYS A 59 -5.50 -0.67 7.27
C LYS A 59 -5.60 -1.47 5.99
N THR A 60 -5.78 -2.77 6.10
CA THR A 60 -6.02 -3.63 4.93
C THR A 60 -7.40 -3.36 4.36
N LEU A 61 -7.49 -3.22 3.04
CA LEU A 61 -8.72 -2.96 2.29
C LEU A 61 -9.49 -4.27 2.10
N SER A 62 -10.16 -4.67 3.17
CA SER A 62 -11.06 -5.82 3.23
C SER A 62 -12.30 -5.52 4.06
N ALA A 63 -13.41 -6.14 3.68
CA ALA A 63 -14.64 -6.17 4.44
C ALA A 63 -14.90 -7.59 4.95
N ASN A 64 -15.13 -7.70 6.25
CA ASN A 64 -15.42 -8.96 6.92
C ASN A 64 -16.68 -8.75 7.77
N PRO A 65 -17.77 -9.48 7.49
CA PRO A 65 -19.05 -9.29 8.19
C PRO A 65 -18.96 -9.66 9.67
N ASN A 66 -17.95 -10.44 10.06
CA ASN A 66 -17.74 -10.93 11.42
C ASN A 66 -16.69 -10.11 12.20
N SER A 67 -16.16 -9.03 11.63
CA SER A 67 -15.13 -8.21 12.28
C SER A 67 -15.52 -6.73 12.33
N TYR A 68 -15.71 -6.23 13.56
CA TYR A 68 -15.92 -4.79 13.80
C TYR A 68 -14.71 -3.92 13.46
N GLU A 69 -13.53 -4.53 13.32
CA GLU A 69 -12.30 -3.83 12.97
C GLU A 69 -12.11 -3.68 11.46
N SER A 70 -12.83 -4.48 10.67
CA SER A 70 -12.81 -4.42 9.21
C SER A 70 -13.73 -3.32 8.69
N PHE A 71 -13.55 -2.97 7.42
CA PHE A 71 -14.57 -2.19 6.73
C PHE A 71 -15.86 -3.02 6.62
N SER A 72 -16.99 -2.33 6.59
CA SER A 72 -18.22 -2.89 6.06
C SER A 72 -18.11 -2.97 4.54
N GLU A 73 -18.95 -3.81 3.93
CA GLU A 73 -19.04 -3.89 2.47
C GLU A 73 -19.30 -2.51 1.84
N LYS A 74 -20.22 -1.73 2.42
CA LYS A 74 -20.54 -0.38 1.92
C LYS A 74 -19.36 0.57 1.97
N GLU A 75 -18.57 0.56 3.05
CA GLU A 75 -17.37 1.39 3.17
C GLU A 75 -16.29 0.94 2.17
N LEU A 76 -16.08 -0.37 1.99
CA LEU A 76 -15.12 -0.89 1.02
C LEU A 76 -15.52 -0.52 -0.41
N LEU A 77 -16.80 -0.67 -0.76
CA LEU A 77 -17.33 -0.27 -2.06
C LEU A 77 -17.19 1.24 -2.28
N PHE A 78 -17.52 2.05 -1.28
CA PHE A 78 -17.28 3.49 -1.33
C PHE A 78 -15.80 3.83 -1.60
N LEU A 79 -14.87 3.21 -0.87
CA LEU A 79 -13.44 3.41 -1.08
C LEU A 79 -13.01 2.96 -2.48
N SER A 80 -13.54 1.84 -2.96
CA SER A 80 -13.24 1.31 -4.31
C SER A 80 -13.66 2.27 -5.41
N GLU A 81 -14.83 2.92 -5.25
CA GLU A 81 -15.35 3.88 -6.20
C GLU A 81 -14.52 5.18 -6.22
N ILE A 82 -14.12 5.67 -5.04
CA ILE A 82 -13.33 6.91 -4.92
C ILE A 82 -11.89 6.71 -5.39
N TYR A 83 -11.24 5.63 -4.97
CA TYR A 83 -9.81 5.40 -5.19
C TYR A 83 -9.48 4.43 -6.34
N LYS A 84 -10.51 3.94 -7.04
CA LYS A 84 -10.40 3.16 -8.30
C LYS A 84 -9.57 1.88 -8.16
N PHE A 85 -9.90 1.07 -7.16
CA PHE A 85 -9.43 -0.32 -7.06
C PHE A 85 -10.59 -1.29 -7.25
N ASP A 86 -10.27 -2.51 -7.68
CA ASP A 86 -11.26 -3.58 -7.82
C ASP A 86 -11.49 -4.29 -6.48
N VAL A 87 -12.71 -4.79 -6.30
CA VAL A 87 -13.10 -5.61 -5.14
C VAL A 87 -13.61 -6.96 -5.64
N ALA A 88 -13.26 -8.03 -4.95
CA ALA A 88 -13.79 -9.37 -5.18
C ALA A 88 -14.34 -9.96 -3.88
N GLU A 89 -15.39 -10.78 -4.01
CA GLU A 89 -15.87 -11.62 -2.92
C GLU A 89 -14.99 -12.87 -2.80
N HIS A 90 -14.77 -13.34 -1.58
CA HIS A 90 -13.99 -14.55 -1.32
C HIS A 90 -14.76 -15.80 -1.77
N ASP A 91 -14.12 -16.67 -2.55
CA ASP A 91 -14.76 -17.87 -3.13
C ASP A 91 -15.43 -18.79 -2.11
N ILE A 92 -14.82 -18.90 -0.91
CA ILE A 92 -15.29 -19.78 0.18
C ILE A 92 -16.17 -19.04 1.22
N TYR A 93 -15.88 -17.76 1.49
CA TYR A 93 -16.45 -17.05 2.64
C TYR A 93 -17.41 -15.97 2.15
N LYS A 94 -18.68 -16.35 2.03
CA LYS A 94 -19.73 -15.43 1.57
C LYS A 94 -19.79 -14.16 2.43
N GLY A 95 -19.89 -13.01 1.77
CA GLY A 95 -19.91 -11.69 2.38
C GLY A 95 -18.53 -11.14 2.76
N TYR A 96 -17.45 -11.91 2.57
CA TYR A 96 -16.09 -11.41 2.72
C TYR A 96 -15.63 -10.82 1.40
N PHE A 97 -15.23 -9.55 1.43
CA PHE A 97 -14.76 -8.84 0.26
C PHE A 97 -13.35 -8.32 0.48
N SER A 98 -12.52 -8.34 -0.56
CA SER A 98 -11.18 -7.76 -0.51
C SER A 98 -10.88 -6.98 -1.78
N SER A 99 -10.06 -5.96 -1.63
CA SER A 99 -9.41 -5.33 -2.78
C SER A 99 -8.54 -6.34 -3.53
N VAL A 100 -8.50 -6.23 -4.86
CA VAL A 100 -7.72 -7.12 -5.73
C VAL A 100 -6.98 -6.33 -6.80
N LEU A 101 -5.83 -6.86 -7.24
CA LEU A 101 -5.04 -6.29 -8.33
C LEU A 101 -4.76 -7.37 -9.38
N LYS A 102 -5.35 -7.21 -10.58
CA LYS A 102 -5.33 -8.24 -11.63
C LYS A 102 -4.21 -8.06 -12.68
N ILE A 103 -3.21 -7.22 -12.40
CA ILE A 103 -2.11 -6.96 -13.35
C ILE A 103 -1.08 -8.09 -13.38
N HIS A 104 -0.97 -8.87 -12.31
CA HIS A 104 -0.05 -10.00 -12.20
C HIS A 104 -0.64 -11.08 -11.28
N PRO A 105 -0.55 -12.38 -11.63
CA PRO A 105 -1.10 -13.49 -10.84
C PRO A 105 -0.46 -13.69 -9.45
N LEU A 106 0.60 -12.92 -9.15
CA LEU A 106 1.28 -12.98 -7.86
C LEU A 106 0.69 -11.99 -6.85
N TYR A 107 -0.21 -11.09 -7.26
CA TYR A 107 -0.94 -10.27 -6.29
C TYR A 107 -2.12 -11.05 -5.74
N GLN A 108 -1.90 -11.84 -4.68
CA GLN A 108 -2.95 -12.63 -4.03
C GLN A 108 -3.48 -11.97 -2.76
N SER A 109 -2.69 -11.07 -2.18
CA SER A 109 -3.05 -10.34 -0.96
C SER A 109 -3.85 -9.06 -1.26
N PRO A 110 -4.79 -8.67 -0.36
CA PRO A 110 -5.48 -7.38 -0.48
C PRO A 110 -4.50 -6.21 -0.37
N ALA A 111 -4.89 -5.06 -0.92
CA ALA A 111 -4.15 -3.83 -0.74
C ALA A 111 -4.22 -3.31 0.70
N ASP A 112 -3.21 -2.54 1.06
CA ASP A 112 -3.21 -1.71 2.24
C ASP A 112 -3.47 -0.25 1.91
N LEU A 113 -4.30 0.36 2.74
CA LEU A 113 -4.50 1.79 2.83
C LEU A 113 -3.58 2.33 3.92
N ILE A 114 -2.72 3.26 3.54
CA ILE A 114 -1.77 3.95 4.42
C ILE A 114 -2.21 5.40 4.51
N PHE A 115 -2.75 5.77 5.67
CA PHE A 115 -3.20 7.13 5.97
C PHE A 115 -2.11 7.86 6.76
N ILE A 116 -1.75 9.04 6.28
CA ILE A 116 -0.63 9.83 6.80
C ILE A 116 -1.20 11.18 7.25
N GLU A 117 -0.96 11.52 8.51
CA GLU A 117 -1.25 12.87 9.02
C GLU A 117 0.06 13.60 9.26
N GLU A 118 0.18 14.81 8.73
CA GLU A 118 1.34 15.67 8.85
C GLU A 118 0.89 17.12 9.01
N ASP A 119 1.00 17.64 10.24
CA ASP A 119 0.48 18.95 10.62
C ASP A 119 -1.00 19.09 10.25
N GLU A 120 -1.35 20.03 9.37
CA GLU A 120 -2.72 20.22 8.87
C GLU A 120 -3.03 19.41 7.60
N LYS A 121 -2.03 18.68 7.07
CA LYS A 121 -2.15 17.91 5.84
C LYS A 121 -2.46 16.45 6.12
N LYS A 122 -3.30 15.89 5.25
CA LYS A 122 -3.66 14.47 5.26
C LYS A 122 -3.31 13.87 3.91
N TYR A 123 -2.71 12.69 3.93
CA TYR A 123 -2.44 11.93 2.73
C TYR A 123 -2.95 10.50 2.86
N LEU A 124 -3.24 9.89 1.72
CA LEU A 124 -3.64 8.49 1.64
C LEU A 124 -2.89 7.84 0.49
N ARG A 125 -2.32 6.67 0.74
CA ARG A 125 -1.62 5.85 -0.24
C ARG A 125 -2.23 4.46 -0.23
N ILE A 126 -2.46 3.89 -1.42
CA ILE A 126 -2.93 2.51 -1.54
C ILE A 126 -1.85 1.69 -2.23
N GLU A 127 -1.50 0.57 -1.60
CA GLU A 127 -0.39 -0.29 -2.03
C GLU A 127 -0.83 -1.74 -2.08
N PHE A 128 -0.47 -2.43 -3.16
CA PHE A 128 -0.52 -3.88 -3.24
C PHE A 128 0.89 -4.41 -3.06
N HIS A 129 1.01 -5.51 -2.31
CA HIS A 129 2.29 -6.16 -2.08
C HIS A 129 2.24 -7.57 -2.67
N ARG A 130 3.37 -8.02 -3.21
CA ARG A 130 3.65 -9.44 -3.44
C ARG A 130 4.93 -9.81 -2.70
N TRP A 131 4.88 -10.88 -1.92
CA TRP A 131 5.98 -11.33 -1.03
C TRP A 131 6.29 -12.82 -1.24
N GLU A 132 7.50 -13.22 -0.85
CA GLU A 132 8.22 -14.52 -0.86
C GLU A 132 7.40 -15.84 -0.79
N LEU A 133 6.16 -15.83 -0.29
CA LEU A 133 5.32 -17.03 -0.16
C LEU A 133 4.43 -17.30 -1.39
N GLU A 134 4.36 -16.35 -2.33
CA GLU A 134 3.58 -16.47 -3.56
C GLU A 134 4.47 -17.04 -4.68
N ASN A 135 4.38 -18.37 -4.90
CA ASN A 135 4.93 -19.16 -6.03
C ASN A 135 6.10 -18.51 -6.79
N GLN A 136 7.29 -18.50 -6.19
CA GLN A 136 8.51 -18.10 -6.88
C GLN A 136 9.01 -19.24 -7.79
N PRO A 137 9.52 -18.95 -8.99
CA PRO A 137 10.13 -19.96 -9.87
C PRO A 137 11.46 -20.52 -9.32
N ARG A 138 11.99 -20.00 -8.22
CA ARG A 138 13.21 -20.45 -7.54
C ARG A 138 12.90 -20.86 -6.11
N SER A 139 13.61 -21.88 -5.62
CA SER A 139 13.51 -22.30 -4.22
C SER A 139 13.97 -21.19 -3.27
N ALA A 140 13.46 -21.17 -2.04
CA ALA A 140 13.89 -20.26 -0.96
C ALA A 140 15.41 -20.30 -0.65
N GLY A 141 16.19 -21.17 -1.31
CA GLY A 141 17.65 -21.23 -1.18
C GLY A 141 18.45 -20.47 -2.26
N GLU A 142 17.84 -20.06 -3.38
CA GLU A 142 18.56 -19.40 -4.49
C GLU A 142 18.24 -17.90 -4.65
N ASP A 143 17.12 -17.46 -4.07
CA ASP A 143 16.81 -16.07 -3.75
C ASP A 143 16.14 -16.07 -2.39
N SER A 144 16.94 -15.99 -1.34
CA SER A 144 16.51 -16.35 0.02
C SER A 144 15.51 -15.39 0.67
N LEU A 145 14.96 -14.41 -0.05
CA LEU A 145 14.15 -13.33 0.54
C LEU A 145 12.98 -12.82 -0.33
N GLY A 146 12.76 -13.41 -1.52
CA GLY A 146 11.70 -13.03 -2.46
C GLY A 146 11.82 -11.60 -3.01
N GLU A 147 11.26 -11.32 -4.18
CA GLU A 147 11.14 -9.94 -4.63
C GLU A 147 10.00 -9.26 -3.85
N ASN A 148 10.32 -8.56 -2.76
CA ASN A 148 9.37 -7.65 -2.10
C ASN A 148 9.07 -6.50 -3.07
N ILE A 149 7.99 -6.67 -3.82
CA ILE A 149 7.49 -5.70 -4.78
C ILE A 149 6.26 -5.03 -4.19
N THR A 150 6.27 -3.70 -4.21
CA THR A 150 5.11 -2.88 -3.88
C THR A 150 4.61 -2.21 -5.14
N TYR A 151 3.34 -2.43 -5.48
CA TYR A 151 2.63 -1.67 -6.50
C TYR A 151 1.83 -0.56 -5.83
N VAL A 152 2.21 0.69 -6.09
CA VAL A 152 1.50 1.85 -5.54
C VAL A 152 0.34 2.19 -6.48
N LEU A 153 -0.89 1.86 -6.11
CA LEU A 153 -2.07 2.17 -6.93
C LEU A 153 -2.25 3.67 -7.11
N GLY A 154 -2.08 4.43 -6.02
CA GLY A 154 -2.25 5.86 -6.02
C GLY A 154 -1.87 6.49 -4.70
N PHE A 155 -1.65 7.80 -4.75
CA PHE A 155 -1.29 8.63 -3.62
C PHE A 155 -2.09 9.93 -3.70
N TRP A 156 -2.80 10.31 -2.65
CA TRP A 156 -3.68 11.47 -2.64
C TRP A 156 -3.38 12.39 -1.46
N GLU A 157 -3.41 13.71 -1.72
CA GLU A 157 -3.44 14.77 -0.72
C GLU A 157 -4.90 15.18 -0.46
N ASN A 158 -5.23 15.43 0.81
CA ASN A 158 -6.58 15.74 1.30
C ASN A 158 -7.62 14.69 0.82
N PRO A 159 -7.44 13.41 1.22
CA PRO A 159 -8.29 12.30 0.78
C PRO A 159 -9.74 12.50 1.23
N LEU A 160 -10.68 12.03 0.40
CA LEU A 160 -12.10 12.03 0.75
C LEU A 160 -12.41 10.77 1.57
N LEU A 161 -12.60 10.94 2.87
CA LEU A 161 -12.93 9.88 3.83
C LEU A 161 -14.00 10.41 4.79
N THR A 162 -14.91 9.54 5.24
CA THR A 162 -15.85 9.89 6.31
C THR A 162 -15.18 9.74 7.68
N ASP A 163 -15.76 10.33 8.71
CA ASP A 163 -15.23 10.23 10.08
C ASP A 163 -15.22 8.79 10.59
N GLU A 164 -16.21 7.98 10.21
CA GLU A 164 -16.29 6.55 10.56
C GLU A 164 -15.14 5.76 9.93
N ILE A 165 -14.84 6.02 8.65
CA ILE A 165 -13.72 5.39 7.94
C ILE A 165 -12.39 5.81 8.58
N ILE A 166 -12.22 7.09 8.91
CA ILE A 166 -11.01 7.58 9.58
C ILE A 166 -10.84 6.91 10.95
N ALA A 167 -11.91 6.79 11.73
CA ALA A 167 -11.87 6.13 13.03
C ALA A 167 -11.43 4.66 12.91
N LYS A 168 -11.89 3.93 11.90
CA LYS A 168 -11.47 2.54 11.64
C LYS A 168 -10.02 2.41 11.19
N ILE A 169 -9.54 3.35 10.37
CA ILE A 169 -8.14 3.35 9.92
C ILE A 169 -7.19 3.60 11.09
N LYS A 170 -7.56 4.45 12.04
CA LYS A 170 -6.73 4.84 13.20
C LYS A 170 -6.76 3.86 14.37
N LYS A 171 -7.62 2.84 14.31
CA LYS A 171 -7.74 1.79 15.31
C LYS A 171 -6.94 0.56 14.90
#